data_AF-A0A1F4HLY6-F1
#
_entry.id   AF-A0A1F4HLY6-F1
#
_cell.length_a   1.000
_cell.length_b   1.000
_cell.length_c   1.000
_cell.angle_alpha   90.00
_cell.angle_beta   90.00
_cell.angle_gamma   90.00
#
_symmetry.space_group_name_H-M   'P 1'
#
loop_
_entity.id
_entity.type
_entity.pdbx_description
1 polymer ?
#
loop_
_entity_poly.entity_id
_entity_poly.type
_entity_poly.pdbx_seq_one_letter_code
_entity_poly.pdbx_strand_id
1 'polypeptide(L)'
;MDRRHFLLSSTATGLTALPGALWADDKHRKPRRSGSSGSGTPVVLPPTNPKARVIVIGGGMAGVTVAKYLRLWGDAVDVTLIERDARYQSNIMSSLVLTGQRSLSSLTYSYDLLQSRYGVRRVQGTVVEVDPIAARVRLADGTWLGADRIVMAPGIDFDPVPGLDNPDLMPHAWKAGAQTTLLAQQLAAMPSNGVAVLTIPKGPYRCPPGPYERACLIADWMKAKKPRAKLIVLDANLDFVTERDNFAQAFYGLHANVIEYRTGVEISSVDTHQMIVYTNGGPVKANVVNLIPGQRAGALAATTGLATANGGRFAPVDVLSYASTLAPLANGGRFAPVDVLSYASTLAPL
;
A
#
# COMPACT_ATOMS: atom_id res chain seq x y z
N MET A 1 19.83 -37.07 -41.91
CA MET A 1 20.82 -36.13 -41.34
C MET A 1 20.38 -34.72 -41.66
N ASP A 2 19.91 -34.02 -40.62
CA ASP A 2 20.05 -32.59 -40.32
C ASP A 2 19.87 -31.49 -41.41
N ARG A 3 19.17 -30.40 -40.98
CA ARG A 3 19.34 -28.96 -41.35
C ARG A 3 18.42 -28.25 -42.35
N ARG A 4 17.67 -27.27 -41.78
CA ARG A 4 17.73 -25.81 -42.01
C ARG A 4 16.89 -25.11 -43.09
N HIS A 5 16.26 -24.01 -42.63
CA HIS A 5 15.96 -22.69 -43.24
C HIS A 5 15.05 -22.62 -44.49
N PHE A 6 13.90 -21.94 -44.46
CA PHE A 6 13.62 -20.47 -44.45
C PHE A 6 13.86 -19.81 -45.84
N LEU A 7 12.78 -19.31 -46.48
CA LEU A 7 12.59 -17.95 -47.04
C LEU A 7 11.79 -17.87 -48.36
N LEU A 8 10.75 -17.03 -48.29
CA LEU A 8 10.35 -15.92 -49.18
C LEU A 8 10.06 -16.13 -50.67
N SER A 9 8.87 -15.68 -51.07
CA SER A 9 8.57 -14.56 -52.02
C SER A 9 7.11 -14.73 -52.51
N SER A 10 6.28 -13.73 -52.84
CA SER A 10 6.49 -12.35 -53.27
C SER A 10 5.16 -11.57 -53.22
N THR A 11 5.23 -10.29 -52.79
CA THR A 11 4.63 -9.03 -53.32
C THR A 11 3.46 -9.08 -54.33
N ALA A 12 2.50 -8.14 -54.46
CA ALA A 12 2.09 -6.88 -53.82
C ALA A 12 0.88 -6.30 -54.63
N THR A 13 0.30 -5.16 -54.19
CA THR A 13 -0.77 -4.26 -54.74
C THR A 13 -2.18 -4.47 -54.18
N GLY A 14 -2.99 -3.47 -53.80
CA GLY A 14 -2.90 -2.01 -53.73
C GLY A 14 -4.24 -1.38 -53.28
N LEU A 15 -4.15 -0.30 -52.48
CA LEU A 15 -5.09 0.84 -52.22
C LEU A 15 -6.59 0.69 -51.81
N THR A 16 -6.87 1.32 -50.65
CA THR A 16 -7.94 2.32 -50.30
C THR A 16 -9.29 1.97 -49.62
N ALA A 17 -9.54 2.77 -48.57
CA ALA A 17 -10.80 3.33 -48.02
C ALA A 17 -11.55 2.65 -46.83
N LEU A 18 -11.82 3.49 -45.81
CA LEU A 18 -12.49 3.34 -44.49
C LEU A 18 -14.01 3.01 -44.57
N PRO A 19 -14.80 3.00 -43.47
CA PRO A 19 -14.69 2.35 -42.14
C PRO A 19 -15.92 1.46 -41.83
N GLY A 20 -15.76 0.33 -41.15
CA GLY A 20 -16.85 -0.59 -40.83
C GLY A 20 -17.06 -0.79 -39.33
N ALA A 21 -18.04 -0.11 -38.76
CA ALA A 21 -18.70 -0.58 -37.55
C ALA A 21 -19.44 -1.88 -37.88
N LEU A 22 -19.14 -2.98 -37.18
CA LEU A 22 -19.91 -4.21 -37.25
C LEU A 22 -20.38 -4.58 -35.85
N TRP A 23 -21.68 -4.34 -35.66
CA TRP A 23 -22.50 -4.86 -34.60
C TRP A 23 -22.43 -6.39 -34.55
N ALA A 24 -22.25 -6.94 -33.36
CA ALA A 24 -22.48 -8.36 -33.10
C ALA A 24 -23.99 -8.60 -32.97
N ASP A 25 -24.48 -9.54 -33.78
CA ASP A 25 -25.84 -10.04 -33.86
C ASP A 25 -26.13 -10.93 -32.65
N ASP A 26 -27.14 -10.60 -31.84
CA ASP A 26 -27.53 -11.37 -30.65
C ASP A 26 -29.04 -11.66 -30.71
N LYS A 27 -29.44 -12.52 -31.64
CA LYS A 27 -30.81 -13.04 -31.73
C LYS A 27 -30.94 -14.29 -30.87
N HIS A 28 -31.41 -14.12 -29.63
CA HIS A 28 -32.47 -14.93 -29.00
C HIS A 28 -32.73 -14.45 -27.56
N ARG A 29 -33.68 -13.52 -27.38
CA ARG A 29 -34.12 -13.04 -26.06
C ARG A 29 -35.47 -13.68 -25.69
N LYS A 30 -35.46 -14.65 -24.76
CA LYS A 30 -36.67 -15.09 -24.04
C LYS A 30 -37.03 -14.06 -22.95
N PRO A 31 -38.32 -13.85 -22.62
CA PRO A 31 -38.73 -12.84 -21.64
C PRO A 31 -38.38 -13.32 -20.23
N ARG A 32 -37.58 -12.52 -19.50
CA ARG A 32 -37.30 -12.72 -18.07
C ARG A 32 -38.55 -12.37 -17.27
N ARG A 33 -39.08 -13.37 -16.55
CA ARG A 33 -40.03 -13.18 -15.44
C ARG A 33 -39.42 -12.23 -14.41
N SER A 34 -40.16 -11.19 -14.03
CA SER A 34 -39.84 -10.30 -12.91
C SER A 34 -40.02 -11.05 -11.59
N GLY A 35 -39.00 -11.80 -11.18
CA GLY A 35 -38.85 -12.27 -9.81
C GLY A 35 -38.02 -11.27 -9.03
N SER A 36 -38.62 -10.58 -8.06
CA SER A 36 -37.89 -9.80 -7.05
C SER A 36 -37.18 -10.77 -6.09
N SER A 37 -36.02 -11.30 -6.50
CA SER A 37 -35.11 -11.96 -5.57
C SER A 37 -34.23 -10.91 -4.94
N GLY A 38 -34.53 -10.54 -3.69
CA GLY A 38 -33.60 -9.78 -2.86
C GLY A 38 -32.34 -10.62 -2.66
N SER A 39 -31.33 -10.40 -3.49
CA SER A 39 -30.01 -11.00 -3.34
C SER A 39 -29.24 -10.27 -2.25
N GLY A 40 -29.71 -10.37 -1.01
CA GLY A 40 -28.91 -10.01 0.15
C GLY A 40 -27.88 -11.11 0.39
N THR A 41 -26.59 -10.79 0.35
CA THR A 41 -25.56 -11.70 0.86
C THR A 41 -25.93 -12.09 2.30
N PRO A 42 -25.90 -13.37 2.68
CA PRO A 42 -26.33 -13.82 4.00
C PRO A 42 -25.54 -13.12 5.11
N VAL A 43 -26.26 -12.73 6.17
CA VAL A 43 -25.66 -12.17 7.38
C VAL A 43 -25.09 -13.32 8.21
N VAL A 44 -23.79 -13.26 8.50
CA VAL A 44 -23.11 -14.21 9.36
C VAL A 44 -23.07 -13.62 10.77
N LEU A 45 -23.84 -14.21 11.69
CA LEU A 45 -23.87 -13.80 13.10
C LEU A 45 -22.65 -14.33 13.85
N PRO A 46 -22.18 -13.66 14.93
CA PRO A 46 -21.15 -14.23 15.80
C PRO A 46 -21.60 -15.58 16.39
N PRO A 47 -20.70 -16.57 16.54
CA PRO A 47 -21.05 -17.85 17.14
C PRO A 47 -21.32 -17.68 18.66
N THR A 48 -22.36 -18.35 19.18
CA THR A 48 -22.67 -18.34 20.62
C THR A 48 -21.71 -19.21 21.43
N ASN A 49 -21.23 -20.31 20.85
CA ASN A 49 -20.23 -21.22 21.41
C ASN A 49 -19.10 -21.43 20.38
N PRO A 50 -18.11 -20.51 20.30
CA PRO A 50 -17.02 -20.64 19.34
C PRO A 50 -16.14 -21.86 19.63
N LYS A 51 -15.73 -22.56 18.57
CA LYS A 51 -14.72 -23.63 18.61
C LYS A 51 -13.29 -23.07 18.62
N ALA A 52 -13.11 -21.83 18.16
CA ALA A 52 -11.85 -21.12 18.21
C ALA A 52 -12.08 -19.61 18.26
N ARG A 53 -11.16 -18.89 18.90
CA ARG A 53 -11.13 -17.43 19.00
C ARG A 53 -9.88 -16.92 18.29
N VAL A 54 -10.05 -15.94 17.41
CA VAL A 54 -8.96 -15.30 16.69
C VAL A 54 -8.97 -13.81 16.96
N ILE A 55 -7.82 -13.27 17.38
CA ILE A 55 -7.60 -11.83 17.42
C ILE A 55 -6.83 -11.42 16.17
N VAL A 56 -7.33 -10.41 15.47
CA VAL A 56 -6.65 -9.77 14.34
C VAL A 56 -6.25 -8.36 14.76
N ILE A 57 -4.96 -8.04 14.69
CA ILE A 57 -4.41 -6.74 15.05
C ILE A 57 -4.14 -5.94 13.78
N GLY A 58 -4.83 -4.80 13.62
CA GLY A 58 -4.72 -3.92 12.47
C GLY A 58 -5.89 -4.08 11.49
N GLY A 59 -6.69 -3.03 11.35
CA GLY A 59 -7.84 -2.90 10.46
C GLY A 59 -7.50 -2.31 9.09
N GLY A 60 -6.28 -2.52 8.59
CA GLY A 60 -5.94 -2.25 7.18
C GLY A 60 -6.50 -3.33 6.25
N MET A 61 -6.16 -3.25 4.95
CA MET A 61 -6.66 -4.20 3.94
C MET A 61 -6.42 -5.67 4.32
N ALA A 62 -5.21 -6.00 4.80
CA ALA A 62 -4.85 -7.36 5.17
C ALA A 62 -5.70 -7.88 6.36
N GLY A 63 -5.71 -7.17 7.48
CA GLY A 63 -6.45 -7.62 8.67
C GLY A 63 -7.97 -7.65 8.47
N VAL A 64 -8.55 -6.67 7.76
CA VAL A 64 -9.96 -6.70 7.38
C VAL A 64 -10.29 -7.91 6.50
N THR A 65 -9.41 -8.23 5.55
CA THR A 65 -9.58 -9.41 4.69
C THR A 65 -9.54 -10.69 5.51
N VAL A 66 -8.53 -10.86 6.37
CA VAL A 66 -8.41 -12.04 7.24
C VAL A 66 -9.64 -12.17 8.15
N ALA A 67 -10.04 -11.09 8.83
CA ALA A 67 -11.19 -11.12 9.74
C ALA A 67 -12.49 -11.51 9.02
N LYS A 68 -12.73 -10.95 7.83
CA LYS A 68 -13.87 -11.28 6.99
C LYS A 68 -13.87 -12.76 6.57
N TYR A 69 -12.75 -13.24 6.04
CA TYR A 69 -12.68 -14.60 5.49
C TYR A 69 -12.71 -15.69 6.57
N LEU A 70 -12.15 -15.42 7.76
CA LEU A 70 -12.32 -16.31 8.92
C LEU A 70 -13.78 -16.49 9.31
N ARG A 71 -14.59 -15.43 9.26
CA ARG A 71 -16.03 -15.51 9.52
C ARG A 71 -16.82 -16.15 8.37
N LEU A 72 -16.41 -15.93 7.13
CA LEU A 72 -17.06 -16.52 5.96
C LEU A 72 -16.81 -18.03 5.82
N TRP A 73 -15.63 -18.51 6.20
CA TRP A 73 -15.24 -19.92 6.07
C TRP A 73 -15.41 -20.71 7.36
N GLY A 74 -15.48 -20.03 8.51
CA GLY A 74 -15.56 -20.64 9.82
C GLY A 74 -16.87 -20.33 10.54
N ASP A 75 -17.83 -21.25 10.48
CA ASP A 75 -19.14 -21.07 11.14
C ASP A 75 -19.02 -21.01 12.67
N ALA A 76 -17.90 -21.47 13.25
CA ALA A 76 -17.67 -21.54 14.69
C ALA A 76 -16.40 -20.78 15.15
N VAL A 77 -15.88 -19.83 14.37
CA VAL A 77 -14.71 -19.02 14.76
C VAL A 77 -15.17 -17.64 15.24
N ASP A 78 -14.93 -17.30 16.51
CA ASP A 78 -15.12 -15.93 16.99
C ASP A 78 -13.91 -15.07 16.59
N VAL A 79 -14.17 -13.91 16.02
CA VAL A 79 -13.13 -13.03 15.46
C VAL A 79 -13.23 -11.66 16.07
N THR A 80 -12.15 -11.24 16.72
CA THR A 80 -11.99 -9.89 17.28
C THR A 80 -10.97 -9.11 16.45
N LEU A 81 -11.40 -8.04 15.78
CA LEU A 81 -10.51 -7.09 15.09
C LEU A 81 -10.19 -5.92 16.03
N ILE A 82 -8.90 -5.70 16.31
CA ILE A 82 -8.42 -4.57 17.11
C ILE A 82 -7.77 -3.55 16.18
N GLU A 83 -8.29 -2.33 16.17
CA GLU A 83 -7.80 -1.22 15.33
C GLU A 83 -7.94 0.11 16.06
N ARG A 84 -6.90 0.95 16.02
CA ARG A 84 -6.89 2.24 16.73
C ARG A 84 -7.76 3.29 16.02
N ASP A 85 -7.73 3.29 14.70
CA ASP A 85 -8.36 4.32 13.88
C ASP A 85 -9.86 4.01 13.70
N ALA A 86 -10.71 5.02 13.85
CA ALA A 86 -12.15 4.87 13.71
C ALA A 86 -12.56 4.41 12.29
N ARG A 87 -11.76 4.76 11.28
CA ARG A 87 -11.99 4.51 9.85
C ARG A 87 -10.68 4.16 9.17
N TYR A 88 -10.74 3.33 8.12
CA TYR A 88 -9.60 3.06 7.26
C TYR A 88 -9.50 4.09 6.13
N GLN A 89 -8.30 4.61 5.88
CA GLN A 89 -8.03 5.49 4.74
C GLN A 89 -7.07 4.79 3.77
N SER A 90 -7.52 4.59 2.53
CA SER A 90 -6.76 3.85 1.53
C SER A 90 -5.58 4.66 1.00
N ASN A 91 -4.40 4.04 1.01
CA ASN A 91 -3.22 4.54 0.32
C ASN A 91 -3.30 4.33 -1.19
N ILE A 92 -3.97 3.26 -1.63
CA ILE A 92 -4.23 3.01 -3.05
C ILE A 92 -5.13 4.13 -3.57
N MET A 93 -4.76 4.70 -4.72
CA MET A 93 -5.39 5.89 -5.32
C MET A 93 -5.22 7.20 -4.52
N SER A 94 -4.48 7.22 -3.41
CA SER A 94 -4.30 8.46 -2.63
C SER A 94 -3.53 9.55 -3.40
N SER A 95 -2.67 9.18 -4.36
CA SER A 95 -2.00 10.12 -5.25
C SER A 95 -2.99 10.93 -6.11
N LEU A 96 -4.18 10.38 -6.42
CA LEU A 96 -5.25 11.10 -7.11
C LEU A 96 -5.89 12.20 -6.25
N VAL A 97 -5.74 12.14 -4.93
CA VAL A 97 -6.18 13.21 -4.03
C VAL A 97 -5.24 14.41 -4.15
N LEU A 98 -3.93 14.17 -4.31
CA LEU A 98 -2.93 15.24 -4.46
C LEU A 98 -3.19 16.12 -5.69
N THR A 99 -3.77 15.52 -6.75
CA THR A 99 -4.06 16.19 -8.02
C THR A 99 -5.52 16.64 -8.14
N GLY A 100 -6.33 16.43 -7.10
CA GLY A 100 -7.75 16.82 -7.06
C GLY A 100 -8.68 15.91 -7.88
N GLN A 101 -8.19 14.78 -8.41
CA GLN A 101 -9.01 13.82 -9.17
C GLN A 101 -9.90 12.96 -8.26
N ARG A 102 -9.58 12.88 -6.96
CA ARG A 102 -10.40 12.22 -5.94
C ARG A 102 -10.45 13.05 -4.66
N SER A 103 -11.48 12.82 -3.85
CA SER A 103 -11.50 13.27 -2.45
C SER A 103 -10.95 12.21 -1.51
N LEU A 104 -10.35 12.62 -0.39
CA LEU A 104 -9.94 11.69 0.67
C LEU A 104 -11.14 10.91 1.23
N SER A 105 -12.32 11.53 1.30
CA SER A 105 -13.55 10.87 1.75
C SER A 105 -13.94 9.68 0.87
N SER A 106 -13.70 9.75 -0.45
CA SER A 106 -13.94 8.63 -1.37
C SER A 106 -13.02 7.42 -1.13
N LEU A 107 -11.93 7.62 -0.39
CA LEU A 107 -10.95 6.61 0.00
C LEU A 107 -11.07 6.23 1.49
N THR A 108 -12.12 6.69 2.18
CA THR A 108 -12.32 6.48 3.62
C THR A 108 -13.45 5.49 3.88
N TYR A 109 -13.12 4.35 4.47
CA TYR A 109 -14.02 3.22 4.70
C TYR A 109 -14.33 3.05 6.19
N SER A 110 -15.60 2.76 6.53
CA SER A 110 -15.98 2.34 7.88
C SER A 110 -15.87 0.82 8.04
N TYR A 111 -15.92 0.36 9.29
CA TYR A 111 -15.88 -1.06 9.63
C TYR A 111 -17.27 -1.66 9.85
N ASP A 112 -18.35 -0.91 9.60
CA ASP A 112 -19.72 -1.31 9.98
C ASP A 112 -20.18 -2.57 9.27
N LEU A 113 -19.75 -2.77 8.01
CA LEU A 113 -20.07 -3.99 7.26
C LEU A 113 -19.39 -5.24 7.85
N LEU A 114 -18.21 -5.10 8.48
CA LEU A 114 -17.57 -6.24 9.16
C LEU A 114 -18.39 -6.71 10.35
N GLN A 115 -18.91 -5.78 11.14
CA GLN A 115 -19.72 -6.09 12.31
C GLN A 115 -21.11 -6.61 11.89
N SER A 116 -21.81 -5.84 11.05
CA SER A 116 -23.22 -6.09 10.73
C SER A 116 -23.45 -7.25 9.76
N ARG A 117 -22.48 -7.59 8.90
CA ARG A 117 -22.63 -8.67 7.92
C ARG A 117 -21.80 -9.91 8.21
N TYR A 118 -20.66 -9.75 8.87
CA TYR A 118 -19.73 -10.86 9.10
C TYR A 118 -19.62 -11.24 10.59
N GLY A 119 -20.26 -10.51 11.49
CA GLY A 119 -20.21 -10.83 12.92
C GLY A 119 -18.81 -10.70 13.51
N VAL A 120 -17.95 -9.88 12.92
CA VAL A 120 -16.63 -9.56 13.47
C VAL A 120 -16.83 -8.60 14.64
N ARG A 121 -16.35 -8.96 15.83
CA ARG A 121 -16.30 -8.04 16.97
C ARG A 121 -15.17 -7.04 16.74
N ARG A 122 -15.47 -5.76 16.73
CA ARG A 122 -14.43 -4.72 16.68
C ARG A 122 -14.13 -4.20 18.08
N VAL A 123 -12.85 -4.02 18.37
CA VAL A 123 -12.37 -3.26 19.52
C VAL A 123 -11.58 -2.09 18.98
N GLN A 124 -12.05 -0.87 19.23
CA GLN A 124 -11.27 0.32 18.88
C GLN A 124 -10.20 0.54 19.96
N GLY A 125 -8.92 0.38 19.60
CA GLY A 125 -7.84 0.50 20.56
C GLY A 125 -6.47 0.15 19.98
N THR A 126 -5.43 0.48 20.74
CA THR A 126 -4.03 0.19 20.39
C THR A 126 -3.55 -1.01 21.18
N VAL A 127 -3.06 -2.05 20.50
CA VAL A 127 -2.31 -3.13 21.15
C VAL A 127 -0.90 -2.64 21.46
N VAL A 128 -0.47 -2.82 22.70
CA VAL A 128 0.87 -2.41 23.18
C VAL A 128 1.74 -3.60 23.57
N GLU A 129 1.14 -4.79 23.72
CA GLU A 129 1.86 -6.00 24.11
C GLU A 129 1.17 -7.24 23.52
N VAL A 130 1.98 -8.21 23.13
CA VAL A 130 1.54 -9.54 22.70
C VAL A 130 2.27 -10.56 23.55
N ASP A 131 1.52 -11.40 24.26
CA ASP A 131 2.03 -12.52 25.04
C ASP A 131 1.84 -13.80 24.21
N PRO A 132 2.91 -14.31 23.61
CA PRO A 132 2.83 -15.48 22.74
C PRO A 132 2.61 -16.78 23.51
N ILE A 133 2.98 -16.85 24.77
CA ILE A 133 2.85 -18.09 25.54
C ILE A 133 1.40 -18.27 26.00
N ALA A 134 0.79 -17.21 26.52
CA ALA A 134 -0.60 -17.23 26.97
C ALA A 134 -1.61 -16.89 25.86
N ALA A 135 -1.15 -16.68 24.62
CA ALA A 135 -1.97 -16.34 23.45
C ALA A 135 -2.95 -15.17 23.72
N ARG A 136 -2.43 -14.06 24.25
CA ARG A 136 -3.23 -12.88 24.60
C ARG A 136 -2.53 -11.57 24.21
N VAL A 137 -3.30 -10.50 24.13
CA VAL A 137 -2.80 -9.16 23.81
C VAL A 137 -3.24 -8.16 24.87
N ARG A 138 -2.40 -7.17 25.16
CA ARG A 138 -2.73 -6.06 26.06
C ARG A 138 -3.00 -4.80 25.25
N LEU A 139 -4.12 -4.16 25.54
CA LEU A 139 -4.45 -2.84 25.02
C LEU A 139 -3.76 -1.74 25.83
N ALA A 140 -3.65 -0.56 25.24
CA ALA A 140 -3.07 0.61 25.90
C ALA A 140 -3.80 1.01 27.20
N ASP A 141 -5.09 0.68 27.34
CA ASP A 141 -5.89 0.91 28.55
C ASP A 141 -5.66 -0.14 29.66
N GLY A 142 -4.79 -1.12 29.43
CA GLY A 142 -4.48 -2.20 30.37
C GLY A 142 -5.34 -3.47 30.20
N THR A 143 -6.38 -3.43 29.35
CA THR A 143 -7.25 -4.59 29.10
C THR A 143 -6.48 -5.72 28.41
N TRP A 144 -6.62 -6.93 28.93
CA TRP A 144 -6.12 -8.15 28.29
C TRP A 144 -7.22 -8.88 27.53
N LEU A 145 -6.92 -9.28 26.29
CA LEU A 145 -7.81 -10.09 25.46
C LEU A 145 -7.09 -11.39 25.07
N GLY A 146 -7.66 -12.53 25.44
CA GLY A 146 -7.15 -13.86 25.09
C GLY A 146 -7.76 -14.41 23.80
N ALA A 147 -7.00 -15.23 23.09
CA ALA A 147 -7.42 -15.92 21.87
C ALA A 147 -6.72 -17.27 21.74
N ASP A 148 -7.15 -18.07 20.77
CA ASP A 148 -6.47 -19.32 20.43
C ASP A 148 -5.46 -19.10 19.29
N ARG A 149 -5.66 -18.05 18.48
CA ARG A 149 -4.71 -17.57 17.45
C ARG A 149 -4.68 -16.04 17.41
N ILE A 150 -3.51 -15.50 17.11
CA ILE A 150 -3.30 -14.06 16.91
C ILE A 150 -2.74 -13.84 15.50
N VAL A 151 -3.41 -12.98 14.76
CA VAL A 151 -2.99 -12.49 13.45
C VAL A 151 -2.47 -11.06 13.61
N MET A 152 -1.24 -10.81 13.19
CA MET A 152 -0.66 -9.46 13.23
C MET A 152 -0.59 -8.86 11.83
N ALA A 153 -1.33 -7.78 11.58
CA ALA A 153 -1.29 -7.00 10.35
C ALA A 153 -1.06 -5.49 10.63
N PRO A 154 0.03 -5.11 11.35
CA PRO A 154 0.23 -3.77 11.87
C PRO A 154 0.60 -2.71 10.82
N GLY A 155 0.83 -3.12 9.56
CA GLY A 155 1.30 -2.21 8.52
C GLY A 155 2.81 -2.01 8.54
N ILE A 156 3.22 -0.88 7.96
CA ILE A 156 4.61 -0.43 7.95
C ILE A 156 4.82 0.64 9.02
N ASP A 157 6.07 0.84 9.39
CA ASP A 157 6.57 2.07 9.96
C ASP A 157 7.74 2.64 9.18
N PHE A 158 8.16 3.85 9.53
CA PHE A 158 9.23 4.58 8.87
C PHE A 158 10.50 4.57 9.70
N ASP A 159 11.65 4.56 9.05
CA ASP A 159 12.92 4.85 9.67
C ASP A 159 13.01 6.33 10.06
N PRO A 160 13.73 6.68 11.14
CA PRO A 160 14.02 8.06 11.43
C PRO A 160 14.90 8.65 10.30
N VAL A 161 14.63 9.90 9.94
CA VAL A 161 15.47 10.66 9.01
C VAL A 161 16.16 11.77 9.80
N PRO A 162 17.51 11.84 9.81
CA PRO A 162 18.21 12.90 10.51
C PRO A 162 17.76 14.29 10.06
N GLY A 163 17.43 15.16 11.01
CA GLY A 163 16.93 16.52 10.77
C GLY A 163 15.43 16.64 10.43
N LEU A 164 14.71 15.52 10.35
CA LEU A 164 13.24 15.52 10.25
C LEU A 164 12.60 15.49 11.65
N ASP A 165 12.55 16.65 12.30
CA ASP A 165 11.96 16.75 13.65
C ASP A 165 10.43 16.79 13.61
N ASN A 166 9.85 17.30 12.53
CA ASN A 166 8.41 17.33 12.29
C ASN A 166 8.07 16.71 10.93
N PRO A 167 7.42 15.53 10.88
CA PRO A 167 7.05 14.87 9.63
C PRO A 167 5.99 15.63 8.81
N ASP A 168 5.31 16.62 9.40
CA ASP A 168 4.34 17.45 8.69
C ASP A 168 5.01 18.53 7.82
N LEU A 169 6.28 18.85 8.04
CA LEU A 169 7.00 19.81 7.19
C LEU A 169 7.44 19.19 5.85
N MET A 170 7.74 17.89 5.83
CA MET A 170 8.09 17.13 4.63
C MET A 170 7.26 15.84 4.57
N PRO A 171 5.95 15.95 4.29
CA PRO A 171 5.01 14.85 4.45
C PRO A 171 5.35 13.68 3.53
N HIS A 172 5.36 12.46 4.08
CA HIS A 172 5.58 11.23 3.33
C HIS A 172 4.32 10.82 2.54
N ALA A 173 3.13 11.04 3.12
CA ALA A 173 1.84 10.63 2.56
C ALA A 173 1.82 9.16 2.07
N TRP A 174 2.58 8.29 2.74
CA TRP A 174 2.66 6.83 2.53
C TRP A 174 1.81 6.02 3.53
N LYS A 175 1.33 6.72 4.56
CA LYS A 175 0.11 6.41 5.30
C LYS A 175 -0.87 7.54 4.97
N ALA A 176 -1.98 7.21 4.33
CA ALA A 176 -2.95 8.16 3.83
C ALA A 176 -3.68 8.86 4.99
N GLY A 177 -4.37 9.95 4.67
CA GLY A 177 -5.12 10.71 5.64
C GLY A 177 -4.64 12.14 5.76
N ALA A 178 -4.38 12.60 6.98
CA ALA A 178 -3.90 13.95 7.27
C ALA A 178 -2.66 14.31 6.44
N GLN A 179 -1.70 13.39 6.33
CA GLN A 179 -0.50 13.55 5.50
C GLN A 179 -0.79 13.68 3.99
N THR A 180 -1.82 12.99 3.48
CA THR A 180 -2.24 13.16 2.07
C THR A 180 -2.84 14.55 1.85
N THR A 181 -3.73 14.98 2.74
CA THR A 181 -4.33 16.32 2.67
C THR A 181 -3.27 17.41 2.79
N LEU A 182 -2.31 17.24 3.70
CA LEU A 182 -1.22 18.17 3.92
C LEU A 182 -0.32 18.30 2.69
N LEU A 183 0.11 17.18 2.11
CA LEU A 183 0.92 17.21 0.89
C LEU A 183 0.15 17.86 -0.28
N ALA A 184 -1.15 17.59 -0.42
CA ALA A 184 -1.99 18.23 -1.44
C ALA A 184 -2.05 19.76 -1.24
N GLN A 185 -2.21 20.21 0.01
CA GLN A 185 -2.21 21.63 0.36
C GLN A 185 -0.87 22.30 0.09
N GLN A 186 0.24 21.66 0.46
CA GLN A 186 1.59 22.16 0.19
C GLN A 186 1.85 22.30 -1.32
N LEU A 187 1.50 21.27 -2.11
CA LEU A 187 1.61 21.31 -3.57
C LEU A 187 0.74 22.43 -4.17
N ALA A 188 -0.50 22.58 -3.72
CA ALA A 188 -1.39 23.64 -4.21
C ALA A 188 -0.85 25.05 -3.90
N ALA A 189 -0.33 25.26 -2.69
CA ALA A 189 0.24 26.52 -2.22
C ALA A 189 1.63 26.84 -2.83
N MET A 190 2.32 25.84 -3.39
CA MET A 190 3.62 26.03 -4.03
C MET A 190 3.58 27.14 -5.11
N PRO A 191 4.63 27.99 -5.23
CA PRO A 191 4.71 28.97 -6.32
C PRO A 191 4.54 28.35 -7.71
N SER A 192 4.02 29.12 -8.68
CA SER A 192 3.77 28.62 -10.04
C SER A 192 5.02 28.15 -10.80
N ASN A 193 6.19 28.62 -10.39
CA ASN A 193 7.52 28.24 -10.86
C ASN A 193 8.34 27.50 -9.78
N GLY A 194 7.66 26.97 -8.76
CA GLY A 194 8.31 26.30 -7.65
C GLY A 194 8.86 24.92 -8.01
N VAL A 195 9.71 24.40 -7.13
CA VAL A 195 10.30 23.07 -7.24
C VAL A 195 9.70 22.18 -6.16
N ALA A 196 9.18 21.03 -6.55
CA ALA A 196 8.85 19.96 -5.62
C ALA A 196 9.92 18.87 -5.68
N VAL A 197 10.20 18.22 -4.55
CA VAL A 197 11.01 17.01 -4.48
C VAL A 197 10.11 15.85 -4.07
N LEU A 198 10.27 14.70 -4.74
CA LEU A 198 9.77 13.41 -4.31
C LEU A 198 10.95 12.48 -4.09
N THR A 199 11.01 11.82 -2.94
CA THR A 199 12.07 10.87 -2.65
C THR A 199 11.58 9.44 -2.71
N ILE A 200 12.43 8.53 -3.18
CA ILE A 200 12.14 7.09 -3.26
C ILE A 200 13.20 6.38 -2.41
N PRO A 201 12.81 5.69 -1.32
CA PRO A 201 13.76 4.98 -0.48
C PRO A 201 14.31 3.75 -1.20
N LYS A 202 15.43 3.24 -0.71
CA LYS A 202 15.99 1.97 -1.17
C LYS A 202 15.05 0.82 -0.80
N GLY A 203 14.89 -0.14 -1.70
CA GLY A 203 14.11 -1.35 -1.42
C GLY A 203 14.59 -2.11 -0.18
N PRO A 204 13.68 -2.80 0.55
CA PRO A 204 12.25 -2.96 0.28
C PRO A 204 11.38 -1.84 0.88
N TYR A 205 10.29 -1.50 0.18
CA TYR A 205 9.27 -0.55 0.63
C TYR A 205 7.88 -0.91 0.06
N ARG A 206 6.82 -0.39 0.69
CA ARG A 206 5.42 -0.59 0.28
C ARG A 206 5.17 -0.01 -1.10
N CYS A 207 4.56 -0.82 -1.96
CA CYS A 207 4.08 -0.44 -3.30
C CYS A 207 5.22 0.12 -4.17
N PRO A 208 6.12 -0.75 -4.68
CA PRO A 208 7.19 -0.35 -5.60
C PRO A 208 6.79 0.60 -6.73
N PRO A 209 5.63 0.46 -7.42
CA PRO A 209 5.28 1.40 -8.50
C PRO A 209 4.75 2.75 -7.99
N GLY A 210 4.34 2.83 -6.72
CA GLY A 210 3.62 3.97 -6.17
C GLY A 210 4.34 5.32 -6.28
N PRO A 211 5.66 5.42 -6.00
CA PRO A 211 6.34 6.70 -6.09
C PRO A 211 6.43 7.19 -7.54
N TYR A 212 6.67 6.29 -8.49
CA TYR A 212 6.73 6.64 -9.90
C TYR A 212 5.35 7.05 -10.44
N GLU A 213 4.28 6.32 -10.08
CA GLU A 213 2.89 6.71 -10.39
C GLU A 213 2.59 8.10 -9.84
N ARG A 214 2.94 8.36 -8.57
CA ARG A 214 2.75 9.67 -7.93
C ARG A 214 3.50 10.76 -8.69
N ALA A 215 4.74 10.51 -9.12
CA ALA A 215 5.52 11.46 -9.90
C ALA A 215 4.83 11.82 -11.22
N CYS A 216 4.35 10.82 -11.97
CA CYS A 216 3.61 11.04 -13.22
C CYS A 216 2.33 11.86 -12.98
N LEU A 217 1.53 11.51 -11.96
CA LEU A 217 0.29 12.21 -11.62
C LEU A 217 0.56 13.67 -11.22
N ILE A 218 1.57 13.92 -10.38
CA ILE A 218 1.98 15.28 -10.01
C ILE A 218 2.48 16.04 -11.25
N ALA A 219 3.28 15.40 -12.11
CA ALA A 219 3.79 16.04 -13.31
C ALA A 219 2.68 16.40 -14.30
N ASP A 220 1.67 15.55 -14.51
CA ASP A 220 0.48 15.89 -15.30
C ASP A 220 -0.29 17.07 -14.72
N TRP A 221 -0.50 17.06 -13.40
CA TRP A 221 -1.14 18.17 -12.73
C TRP A 221 -0.31 19.47 -12.84
N MET A 222 1.02 19.41 -12.72
CA MET A 222 1.91 20.56 -12.90
C MET A 222 1.83 21.11 -14.33
N LYS A 223 1.85 20.26 -15.36
CA LYS A 223 1.66 20.70 -16.77
C LYS A 223 0.39 21.54 -16.92
N ALA A 224 -0.70 21.13 -16.27
CA ALA A 224 -1.98 21.81 -16.38
C ALA A 224 -2.12 23.06 -15.48
N LYS A 225 -1.55 23.04 -14.27
CA LYS A 225 -1.83 24.05 -13.23
C LYS A 225 -0.65 24.93 -12.86
N LYS A 226 0.58 24.45 -13.04
CA LYS A 226 1.83 25.13 -12.70
C LYS A 226 2.91 24.80 -13.77
N PRO A 227 2.74 25.21 -15.03
CA PRO A 227 3.56 24.74 -16.16
C PRO A 227 5.04 25.16 -16.10
N ARG A 228 5.40 26.07 -15.19
CA ARG A 228 6.79 26.48 -14.93
C ARG A 228 7.42 25.78 -13.73
N ALA A 229 6.65 24.96 -13.01
CA ALA A 229 7.15 24.19 -11.89
C ALA A 229 7.97 22.98 -12.36
N LYS A 230 8.80 22.45 -11.46
CA LYS A 230 9.60 21.25 -11.68
C LYS A 230 9.38 20.25 -10.56
N LEU A 231 9.46 18.97 -10.90
CA LEU A 231 9.48 17.88 -9.95
C LEU A 231 10.84 17.19 -10.03
N ILE A 232 11.62 17.24 -8.96
CA ILE A 232 12.85 16.47 -8.84
C ILE A 232 12.51 15.16 -8.13
N VAL A 233 12.76 14.04 -8.79
CA VAL A 233 12.60 12.70 -8.21
C VAL A 233 13.97 12.18 -7.84
N LEU A 234 14.21 12.02 -6.53
CA LEU A 234 15.45 11.52 -5.95
C LEU A 234 15.26 10.05 -5.56
N ASP A 235 15.83 9.14 -6.33
CA ASP A 235 15.68 7.71 -6.13
C ASP A 235 16.96 7.07 -5.61
N ALA A 236 16.88 6.43 -4.45
CA ALA A 236 18.00 5.71 -3.85
C ALA A 236 18.32 4.39 -4.58
N ASN A 237 17.42 3.90 -5.43
CA ASN A 237 17.64 2.74 -6.29
C ASN A 237 18.41 3.15 -7.55
N LEU A 238 19.16 2.22 -8.14
CA LEU A 238 19.99 2.50 -9.32
C LEU A 238 19.17 2.66 -10.61
N ASP A 239 17.98 2.07 -10.65
CA ASP A 239 17.04 2.10 -11.77
C ASP A 239 15.61 1.88 -11.24
N PHE A 240 14.60 2.04 -12.10
CA PHE A 240 13.21 1.70 -11.78
C PHE A 240 13.09 0.26 -11.31
N VAL A 241 12.57 0.05 -10.10
CA VAL A 241 12.47 -1.29 -9.49
C VAL A 241 11.26 -2.10 -9.98
N THR A 242 10.37 -1.49 -10.75
CA THR A 242 9.19 -2.15 -11.32
C THR A 242 8.70 -1.40 -12.56
N GLU A 243 8.02 -2.11 -13.47
CA GLU A 243 7.44 -1.54 -14.70
C GLU A 243 8.40 -0.58 -15.45
N ARG A 244 9.68 -0.95 -15.47
CA ARG A 244 10.79 -0.09 -15.90
C ARG A 244 10.53 0.60 -17.22
N ASP A 245 10.10 -0.14 -18.24
CA ASP A 245 9.93 0.41 -19.59
C ASP A 245 8.79 1.44 -19.64
N ASN A 246 7.69 1.20 -18.92
CA ASN A 246 6.56 2.13 -18.85
C ASN A 246 6.96 3.43 -18.15
N PHE A 247 7.63 3.33 -16.98
CA PHE A 247 8.04 4.52 -16.24
C PHE A 247 9.19 5.26 -16.93
N ALA A 248 10.13 4.56 -17.57
CA ALA A 248 11.16 5.19 -18.39
C ALA A 248 10.54 5.99 -19.55
N GLN A 249 9.58 5.41 -20.28
CA GLN A 249 8.87 6.13 -21.34
C GLN A 249 8.09 7.35 -20.81
N ALA A 250 7.45 7.22 -19.65
CA ALA A 250 6.74 8.34 -19.04
C ALA A 250 7.70 9.45 -18.59
N PHE A 251 8.76 9.12 -17.84
CA PHE A 251 9.69 10.08 -17.25
C PHE A 251 10.55 10.77 -18.32
N TYR A 252 11.14 10.00 -19.24
CA TYR A 252 12.03 10.53 -20.28
C TYR A 252 11.29 10.97 -21.55
N GLY A 253 10.00 10.69 -21.67
CA GLY A 253 9.14 11.15 -22.76
C GLY A 253 8.08 12.13 -22.27
N LEU A 254 6.93 11.61 -21.84
CA LEU A 254 5.71 12.38 -21.54
C LEU A 254 5.88 13.50 -20.50
N HIS A 255 6.86 13.35 -19.61
CA HIS A 255 7.12 14.26 -18.50
C HIS A 255 8.55 14.81 -18.48
N ALA A 256 9.36 14.62 -19.53
CA ALA A 256 10.77 15.02 -19.55
C ALA A 256 11.00 16.53 -19.34
N ASN A 257 10.00 17.34 -19.66
CA ASN A 257 10.03 18.78 -19.44
C ASN A 257 9.62 19.21 -18.02
N VAL A 258 9.19 18.30 -17.16
CA VAL A 258 8.71 18.58 -15.79
C VAL A 258 9.49 17.79 -14.74
N ILE A 259 9.73 16.50 -15.00
CA ILE A 259 10.44 15.60 -14.11
C ILE A 259 11.94 15.67 -14.40
N GLU A 260 12.71 15.95 -13.36
CA GLU A 260 14.14 15.67 -13.31
C GLU A 260 14.35 14.43 -12.45
N TYR A 261 14.79 13.34 -13.06
CA TYR A 261 14.97 12.05 -12.38
C TYR A 261 16.44 11.77 -12.11
N ARG A 262 16.77 11.49 -10.85
CA ARG A 262 18.13 11.18 -10.39
C ARG A 262 18.11 9.86 -9.63
N THR A 263 18.84 8.87 -10.12
CA THR A 263 18.96 7.54 -9.50
C THR A 263 20.25 7.38 -8.71
N GLY A 264 20.32 6.38 -7.83
CA GLY A 264 21.44 6.15 -6.91
C GLY A 264 21.63 7.28 -5.88
N VAL A 265 20.58 8.07 -5.63
CA VAL A 265 20.61 9.22 -4.73
C VAL A 265 20.10 8.81 -3.35
N GLU A 266 21.03 8.62 -2.42
CA GLU A 266 20.73 8.32 -1.02
C GLU A 266 20.63 9.62 -0.21
N ILE A 267 19.65 9.68 0.70
CA ILE A 267 19.41 10.83 1.57
C ILE A 267 20.12 10.61 2.90
N SER A 268 20.97 11.54 3.29
CA SER A 268 21.70 11.48 4.57
C SER A 268 20.97 12.23 5.68
N SER A 269 20.36 13.37 5.37
CA SER A 269 19.64 14.23 6.32
C SER A 269 18.75 15.24 5.59
N VAL A 270 17.93 15.98 6.33
CA VAL A 270 17.14 17.10 5.83
C VAL A 270 17.26 18.32 6.74
N ASP A 271 17.06 19.51 6.18
CA ASP A 271 16.77 20.74 6.93
C ASP A 271 15.34 21.15 6.59
N THR A 272 14.43 20.98 7.56
CA THR A 272 13.00 21.27 7.39
C THR A 272 12.68 22.76 7.41
N HIS A 273 13.53 23.60 7.98
CA HIS A 273 13.35 25.05 7.99
C HIS A 273 13.78 25.68 6.67
N GLN A 274 14.87 25.19 6.09
CA GLN A 274 15.40 25.67 4.80
C GLN A 274 14.83 24.92 3.59
N MET A 275 14.09 23.83 3.84
CA MET A 275 13.56 22.92 2.82
C MET A 275 14.66 22.32 1.93
N ILE A 276 15.71 21.80 2.57
CA ILE A 276 16.87 21.18 1.90
C ILE A 276 16.89 19.69 2.21
N VAL A 277 17.11 18.88 1.17
CA VAL A 277 17.41 17.45 1.27
C VAL A 277 18.90 17.26 0.99
N TYR A 278 19.65 16.76 1.97
CA TYR A 278 21.07 16.46 1.81
C TYR A 278 21.23 15.05 1.27
N THR A 279 21.98 14.92 0.17
CA THR A 279 22.18 13.65 -0.53
C THR A 279 23.65 13.39 -0.82
N ASN A 280 23.98 12.17 -1.22
CA ASN A 280 25.31 11.82 -1.76
C ASN A 280 25.67 12.58 -3.06
N GLY A 281 24.70 13.17 -3.76
CA GLY A 281 24.89 14.03 -4.93
C GLY A 281 24.91 15.54 -4.60
N GLY A 282 24.91 15.92 -3.32
CA GLY A 282 24.83 17.31 -2.86
C GLY A 282 23.45 17.74 -2.37
N PRO A 283 23.32 18.95 -1.82
CA PRO A 283 22.05 19.45 -1.27
C PRO A 283 21.05 19.81 -2.39
N VAL A 284 19.78 19.47 -2.18
CA VAL A 284 18.67 19.81 -3.07
C VAL A 284 17.65 20.67 -2.30
N LYS A 285 17.49 21.93 -2.71
CA LYS A 285 16.50 22.85 -2.14
C LYS A 285 15.20 22.80 -2.92
N ALA A 286 14.07 22.81 -2.23
CA ALA A 286 12.74 22.77 -2.83
C ALA A 286 11.74 23.66 -2.08
N ASN A 287 10.58 23.91 -2.69
CA ASN A 287 9.44 24.55 -2.04
C ASN A 287 8.56 23.54 -1.31
N VAL A 288 8.48 22.30 -1.81
CA VAL A 288 7.73 21.19 -1.22
C VAL A 288 8.59 19.95 -1.29
N VAL A 289 8.65 19.17 -0.22
CA VAL A 289 9.37 17.90 -0.18
C VAL A 289 8.41 16.80 0.26
N ASN A 290 8.10 15.88 -0.65
CA ASN A 290 7.48 14.61 -0.34
C ASN A 290 8.59 13.60 0.02
N LEU A 291 8.98 13.57 1.30
CA LEU A 291 10.03 12.69 1.81
C LEU A 291 9.43 11.34 2.21
N ILE A 292 9.68 10.29 1.43
CA ILE A 292 9.30 8.90 1.76
C ILE A 292 10.52 8.24 2.43
N PRO A 293 10.49 8.00 3.75
CA PRO A 293 11.62 7.36 4.44
C PRO A 293 11.72 5.86 4.11
N GLY A 294 12.85 5.28 4.45
CA GLY A 294 13.01 3.82 4.53
C GLY A 294 11.93 3.21 5.43
N GLN A 295 11.57 1.96 5.14
CA GLN A 295 10.40 1.32 5.76
C GLN A 295 10.78 0.05 6.51
N ARG A 296 9.96 -0.27 7.51
CA ARG A 296 10.05 -1.45 8.37
C ARG A 296 8.64 -1.93 8.73
N ALA A 297 8.53 -3.10 9.35
CA ALA A 297 7.28 -3.55 9.92
C ALA A 297 6.78 -2.57 11.00
N GLY A 298 5.47 -2.47 11.16
CA GLY A 298 4.85 -1.65 12.20
C GLY A 298 5.42 -1.97 13.59
N ALA A 299 5.58 -0.95 14.44
CA ALA A 299 6.32 -1.00 15.71
C ALA A 299 6.01 -2.23 16.58
N LEU A 300 4.75 -2.69 16.61
CA LEU A 300 4.36 -3.88 17.37
C LEU A 300 5.20 -5.11 17.01
N ALA A 301 5.46 -5.35 15.72
CA ALA A 301 6.27 -6.48 15.27
C ALA A 301 7.71 -6.43 15.77
N ALA A 302 8.30 -5.23 15.89
CA ALA A 302 9.63 -5.05 16.45
C ALA A 302 9.62 -5.29 17.97
N THR A 303 8.66 -4.69 18.69
CA THR A 303 8.55 -4.82 20.15
C THR A 303 8.27 -6.24 20.62
N THR A 304 7.66 -7.07 19.78
CA THR A 304 7.40 -8.49 20.07
C THR A 304 8.54 -9.41 19.62
N GLY A 305 9.68 -8.85 19.19
CA GLY A 305 10.83 -9.62 18.71
C GLY A 305 10.59 -10.39 17.40
N LEU A 306 9.55 -10.03 16.65
CA LEU A 306 9.18 -10.74 15.41
C LEU A 306 9.88 -10.18 14.18
N ALA A 307 10.41 -8.97 14.22
CA ALA A 307 11.14 -8.35 13.11
C ALA A 307 12.61 -8.81 13.08
N THR A 308 12.92 -9.92 12.41
CA THR A 308 14.30 -10.45 12.28
C THR A 308 14.80 -10.56 10.83
N ALA A 309 13.91 -10.47 9.84
CA ALA A 309 14.28 -10.51 8.43
C ALA A 309 14.81 -9.15 7.93
N ASN A 310 15.60 -9.18 6.85
CA ASN A 310 16.16 -8.01 6.16
C ASN A 310 16.87 -7.04 7.13
N GLY A 311 17.78 -7.57 7.96
CA GLY A 311 18.50 -6.78 8.96
C GLY A 311 17.62 -6.34 10.13
N GLY A 312 16.63 -7.15 10.53
CA GLY A 312 15.74 -6.85 11.66
C GLY A 312 14.61 -5.86 11.34
N ARG A 313 14.30 -5.66 10.06
CA ARG A 313 13.30 -4.69 9.60
C ARG A 313 11.90 -5.29 9.47
N PHE A 314 11.79 -6.57 9.14
CA PHE A 314 10.51 -7.22 8.82
C PHE A 314 10.37 -8.58 9.48
N ALA A 315 9.14 -9.11 9.53
CA ALA A 315 8.85 -10.38 10.18
C ALA A 315 8.92 -11.55 9.17
N PRO A 316 9.78 -12.55 9.37
CA PRO A 316 9.79 -13.74 8.53
C PRO A 316 8.57 -14.62 8.81
N VAL A 317 8.03 -15.20 7.73
CA VAL A 317 6.83 -16.03 7.77
C VAL A 317 7.01 -17.29 6.92
N ASP A 318 6.32 -18.36 7.29
CA ASP A 318 6.08 -19.48 6.39
C ASP A 318 5.16 -19.01 5.26
N VAL A 319 5.61 -19.08 4.00
CA VAL A 319 4.90 -18.45 2.87
C VAL A 319 3.58 -19.12 2.49
N LEU A 320 3.33 -20.34 2.97
CA LEU A 320 2.08 -21.07 2.70
C LEU A 320 1.01 -20.77 3.75
N SER A 321 1.41 -20.72 5.02
CA SER A 321 0.49 -20.54 6.15
C SER A 321 0.50 -19.12 6.73
N TYR A 322 1.47 -18.29 6.34
CA TYR A 322 1.81 -17.01 6.96
C TYR A 322 2.12 -17.13 8.46
N ALA A 323 2.43 -18.34 8.93
CA ALA A 323 2.81 -18.55 10.32
C ALA A 323 4.17 -17.92 10.61
N SER A 324 4.37 -17.37 11.80
CA SER A 324 5.69 -16.86 12.21
C SER A 324 6.65 -18.05 12.31
N THR A 325 7.86 -17.87 11.80
CA THR A 325 8.94 -18.85 11.98
C THR A 325 9.64 -18.74 13.33
N LEU A 326 9.29 -17.73 14.15
CA LEU A 326 9.99 -17.38 15.39
C LEU A 326 9.16 -17.66 16.65
N ALA A 327 7.83 -17.52 16.57
CA ALA A 327 6.95 -17.67 17.73
C ALA A 327 6.17 -19.00 17.68
N PRO A 328 6.60 -20.03 18.43
CA PRO A 328 5.73 -21.16 18.73
C PRO A 328 4.65 -20.71 19.75
N LEU A 329 3.38 -21.06 19.55
CA LEU A 329 2.41 -21.02 20.65
C LEU A 329 2.57 -22.29 21.49
N ALA A 330 2.33 -22.20 22.79
CA ALA A 330 1.99 -23.37 23.60
C ALA A 330 0.75 -24.07 22.99
N ASN A 331 0.66 -25.40 23.09
CA ASN A 331 -0.46 -26.23 22.61
C ASN A 331 -0.64 -26.30 21.07
N GLY A 332 0.43 -26.18 20.28
CA GLY A 332 0.38 -26.42 18.83
C GLY A 332 -0.31 -25.30 18.03
N GLY A 333 -0.51 -24.13 18.64
CA GLY A 333 -0.95 -22.96 17.91
C GLY A 333 0.16 -22.34 17.06
N ARG A 334 -0.21 -21.73 15.93
CA ARG A 334 0.69 -20.95 15.08
C ARG A 334 0.33 -19.48 15.19
N PHE A 335 1.28 -18.62 15.54
CA PHE A 335 1.17 -17.18 15.26
C PHE A 335 1.13 -16.97 13.75
N ALA A 336 0.29 -16.09 13.24
CA ALA A 336 0.33 -15.69 11.83
C ALA A 336 0.56 -14.18 11.70
N PRO A 337 1.81 -13.69 11.70
CA PRO A 337 2.10 -12.37 11.16
C PRO A 337 1.65 -12.36 9.69
N VAL A 338 0.61 -11.59 9.40
CA VAL A 338 0.21 -11.31 8.02
C VAL A 338 0.88 -9.99 7.69
N ASP A 339 2.08 -10.09 7.12
CA ASP A 339 2.82 -8.91 6.69
C ASP A 339 2.01 -8.15 5.62
N VAL A 340 2.04 -6.83 5.73
CA VAL A 340 1.40 -5.87 4.82
C VAL A 340 2.27 -5.62 3.58
N LEU A 341 3.47 -6.22 3.52
CA LEU A 341 4.20 -6.39 2.27
C LEU A 341 3.54 -7.50 1.44
N SER A 342 2.36 -7.24 0.88
CA SER A 342 1.70 -8.12 -0.08
C SER A 342 2.48 -8.31 -1.40
N TYR A 343 3.80 -8.01 -1.42
CA TYR A 343 4.72 -8.28 -2.52
C TYR A 343 6.21 -8.44 -2.13
N ALA A 344 6.63 -8.23 -0.86
CA ALA A 344 8.07 -8.14 -0.54
C ALA A 344 8.56 -8.96 0.66
N SER A 345 7.72 -9.80 1.28
CA SER A 345 8.21 -10.88 2.16
C SER A 345 8.95 -12.00 1.40
N THR A 346 9.14 -11.85 0.08
CA THR A 346 9.72 -12.85 -0.84
C THR A 346 11.01 -12.40 -1.51
N LEU A 347 11.85 -11.56 -0.90
CA LEU A 347 13.25 -11.49 -1.33
C LEU A 347 14.04 -12.65 -0.70
N ALA A 348 13.71 -13.87 -1.14
CA ALA A 348 14.75 -14.86 -1.31
C ALA A 348 15.67 -14.33 -2.44
N PRO A 349 17.01 -14.44 -2.32
CA PRO A 349 17.87 -14.11 -3.45
C PRO A 349 17.51 -15.04 -4.60
N LEU A 350 17.19 -14.47 -5.76
CA LEU A 350 17.35 -15.16 -7.03
C LEU A 350 18.81 -15.07 -7.45
#